data_AF-A0ABD7E939-F1
#
_entry.id   AF-A0ABD7E939-F1
#
_cell.length_a   1.000
_cell.length_b   1.000
_cell.length_c   1.000
_cell.angle_alpha   90.00
_cell.angle_beta   90.00
_cell.angle_gamma   90.00
#
_symmetry.space_group_name_H-M   'P 1'
#
loop_
_entity.id
_entity.type
_entity.pdbx_description
1 polymer ?
#
loop_
_entity_poly.entity_id
_entity_poly.type
_entity_poly.pdbx_seq_one_letter_code
_entity_poly.pdbx_strand_id
1 'polypeptide(L)'
;MKSVNAICLYLILPEAATAAWPTIQEVYQRFPQTADSLLLEQPILLATGEKRYVLGCMHQKQADIYQRDWGNFSGMFQCKLRDLTDDTDILQPTEHWGSTVTRARFYESDVIGGCRDHRWYGHRREFHVRGMKVVLDIVDFVPGSTIQTFYDNYHFTLNVQVTNDKSATSAWGGYATEICRVDNEYIDKHGKLQGKVSIIHDANVF
;
A
#
# COMPACT_ATOMS: atom_id res chain seq x y z
N MET A 1 -3.76 -46.19 57.63
CA MET A 1 -4.27 -45.12 56.75
C MET A 1 -3.06 -44.39 56.17
N LYS A 2 -2.79 -44.51 54.87
CA LYS A 2 -1.64 -43.86 54.20
C LYS A 2 -2.16 -42.61 53.50
N SER A 3 -1.69 -41.43 53.92
CA SER A 3 -1.98 -40.15 53.28
C SER A 3 -1.17 -40.05 51.98
N VAL A 4 -1.87 -39.93 50.85
CA VAL A 4 -1.27 -39.63 49.56
C VAL A 4 -1.15 -38.12 49.43
N ASN A 5 0.08 -37.59 49.49
CA ASN A 5 0.36 -36.20 49.17
C ASN A 5 0.27 -36.02 47.65
N ALA A 6 -0.80 -35.36 47.20
CA ALA A 6 -0.91 -34.91 45.82
C ALA A 6 -0.03 -33.66 45.62
N ILE A 7 1.10 -33.85 44.94
CA ILE A 7 1.93 -32.75 44.45
C ILE A 7 1.23 -32.19 43.21
N CYS A 8 0.62 -31.01 43.33
CA CYS A 8 0.14 -30.25 42.18
C CYS A 8 1.34 -29.70 41.41
N LEU A 9 1.71 -30.34 40.30
CA LEU A 9 2.56 -29.73 39.29
C LEU A 9 1.75 -28.66 38.54
N TYR A 10 2.07 -27.40 38.78
CA TYR A 10 1.64 -26.30 37.91
C TYR A 10 2.37 -26.44 36.57
N LEU A 11 1.65 -26.90 35.56
CA LEU A 11 2.06 -26.78 34.16
C LEU A 11 2.05 -25.30 33.79
N ILE A 12 3.22 -24.66 33.86
CA ILE A 12 3.45 -23.36 33.23
C ILE A 12 3.51 -23.64 31.74
N LEU A 13 2.37 -23.52 31.06
CA LEU A 13 2.35 -23.46 29.61
C LEU A 13 3.10 -22.19 29.21
N PRO A 14 4.16 -22.25 28.39
CA PRO A 14 4.75 -21.04 27.84
C PRO A 14 3.64 -20.36 27.05
N GLU A 15 3.27 -19.17 27.50
CA GLU A 15 2.44 -18.25 26.76
C GLU A 15 3.08 -18.15 25.38
N ALA A 16 2.39 -18.66 24.35
CA ALA A 16 2.88 -18.59 22.99
C ALA A 16 3.07 -17.10 22.72
N ALA A 17 4.32 -16.63 22.79
CA ALA A 17 4.65 -15.26 22.50
C ALA A 17 4.15 -15.03 21.09
N THR A 18 3.01 -14.36 20.95
CA THR A 18 2.56 -13.83 19.67
C THR A 18 3.71 -12.97 19.20
N ALA A 19 4.50 -13.50 18.27
CA ALA A 19 5.77 -12.91 17.89
C ALA A 19 5.48 -11.47 17.45
N ALA A 20 5.91 -10.51 18.27
CA ALA A 20 5.71 -9.11 17.97
C ALA A 20 6.47 -8.81 16.68
N TRP A 21 5.82 -8.11 15.75
CA TRP A 21 6.46 -7.68 14.53
C TRP A 21 7.71 -6.83 14.86
N PRO A 22 8.80 -6.99 14.09
CA PRO A 22 10.06 -6.34 14.42
C PRO A 22 9.94 -4.81 14.28
N THR A 23 10.59 -4.09 15.18
CA THR A 23 10.67 -2.62 15.10
C THR A 23 11.55 -2.21 13.93
N ILE A 24 11.08 -1.24 13.15
CA ILE A 24 11.79 -0.68 12.00
C ILE A 24 12.44 0.67 12.34
N GLN A 25 13.39 1.08 11.50
CA GLN A 25 13.79 2.47 11.37
C GLN A 25 12.74 3.21 10.56
N GLU A 26 12.23 4.31 11.11
CA GLU A 26 11.17 5.08 10.46
C GLU A 26 11.68 5.80 9.21
N VAL A 27 10.82 5.86 8.20
CA VAL A 27 11.13 6.48 6.91
C VAL A 27 10.17 7.63 6.67
N TYR A 28 10.72 8.80 6.33
CA TYR A 28 9.98 9.97 5.90
C TYR A 28 10.66 10.54 4.66
N GLN A 29 10.11 10.26 3.49
CA GLN A 29 10.74 10.60 2.21
C GLN A 29 9.76 11.24 1.24
N ARG A 30 10.30 12.04 0.33
CA ARG A 30 9.56 12.71 -0.75
C ARG A 30 10.26 12.40 -2.06
N PHE A 31 9.54 11.81 -2.99
CA PHE A 31 10.06 11.40 -4.29
C PHE A 31 9.33 12.14 -5.41
N PRO A 32 9.99 13.06 -6.12
CA PRO A 32 9.46 13.58 -7.37
C PRO A 32 9.30 12.44 -8.37
N GLN A 33 8.16 12.35 -9.02
CA GLN A 33 7.81 11.34 -10.01
C GLN A 33 7.31 12.01 -11.29
N THR A 34 7.65 11.40 -12.41
CA THR A 34 7.13 11.70 -13.75
C THR A 34 6.63 10.41 -14.37
N ALA A 35 5.78 10.47 -15.40
CA ALA A 35 5.30 9.26 -16.09
C ALA A 35 6.43 8.33 -16.61
N ASP A 36 7.65 8.86 -16.77
CA ASP A 36 8.85 8.15 -17.22
C ASP A 36 9.83 7.79 -16.09
N SER A 37 9.49 8.10 -14.83
CA SER A 37 10.31 7.70 -13.69
C SER A 37 10.42 6.18 -13.64
N LEU A 38 11.67 5.70 -13.56
CA LEU A 38 11.97 4.29 -13.33
C LEU A 38 11.49 3.85 -11.94
N LEU A 39 11.53 2.54 -11.70
CA LEU A 39 11.22 1.93 -10.41
C LEU A 39 11.92 2.67 -9.26
N LEU A 40 11.12 3.15 -8.32
CA LEU A 40 11.59 3.63 -7.02
C LEU A 40 11.72 2.45 -6.09
N GLU A 41 12.91 2.24 -5.51
CA GLU A 41 13.14 1.28 -4.43
C GLU A 41 13.58 1.99 -3.15
N GLN A 42 12.80 1.88 -2.08
CA GLN A 42 13.14 2.40 -0.76
C GLN A 42 13.29 1.25 0.24
N PRO A 43 14.51 0.95 0.72
CA PRO A 43 14.70 -0.06 1.75
C PRO A 43 14.09 0.41 3.09
N ILE A 44 13.46 -0.50 3.80
CA ILE A 44 13.03 -0.33 5.19
C ILE A 44 13.88 -1.26 6.06
N LEU A 45 14.67 -0.66 6.94
CA LEU A 45 15.57 -1.37 7.82
C LEU A 45 14.88 -1.68 9.15
N LEU A 46 15.26 -2.78 9.79
CA LEU A 46 14.98 -3.01 11.20
C LEU A 46 15.75 -2.01 12.07
N ALA A 47 15.34 -1.86 13.32
CA ALA A 47 16.09 -1.10 14.32
C ALA A 47 17.55 -1.59 14.46
N THR A 48 17.81 -2.87 14.16
CA THR A 48 19.16 -3.48 14.12
C THR A 48 20.02 -3.06 12.92
N GLY A 49 19.42 -2.41 11.91
CA GLY A 49 20.07 -2.03 10.65
C GLY A 49 19.94 -3.08 9.53
N GLU A 50 19.35 -4.24 9.81
CA GLU A 50 19.08 -5.27 8.79
C GLU A 50 18.01 -4.80 7.79
N LYS A 51 18.22 -5.02 6.50
CA LYS A 51 17.21 -4.75 5.47
C LYS A 51 16.12 -5.83 5.52
N ARG A 52 14.90 -5.46 5.92
CA ARG A 52 13.77 -6.39 6.08
C ARG A 52 12.72 -6.24 4.99
N TYR A 53 12.40 -5.00 4.61
CA TYR A 53 11.41 -4.71 3.60
C TYR A 53 11.96 -3.80 2.50
N VAL A 54 11.31 -3.80 1.34
CA VAL A 54 11.56 -2.84 0.26
C VAL A 54 10.23 -2.33 -0.27
N LEU A 55 10.03 -1.03 -0.22
CA LEU A 55 8.94 -0.36 -0.93
C LEU A 55 9.37 -0.16 -2.38
N GLY A 56 8.65 -0.79 -3.30
CA GLY A 56 8.81 -0.59 -4.74
C GLY A 56 7.61 0.13 -5.30
N CYS A 57 7.81 1.25 -5.97
CA CYS A 57 6.74 1.98 -6.65
C CYS A 57 7.10 2.25 -8.10
N MET A 58 6.16 2.05 -9.01
CA MET A 58 6.36 2.38 -10.42
C MET A 58 5.06 2.71 -11.13
N HIS A 59 5.23 3.41 -12.25
CA HIS A 59 4.19 3.67 -13.24
C HIS A 59 3.92 2.40 -14.05
N GLN A 60 2.67 2.19 -14.49
CA GLN A 60 2.33 1.04 -15.35
C GLN A 60 3.17 1.01 -16.63
N LYS A 61 3.54 2.18 -17.17
CA LYS A 61 4.41 2.30 -18.35
C LYS A 61 5.75 1.57 -18.19
N GLN A 62 6.25 1.44 -16.97
CA GLN A 62 7.51 0.74 -16.66
C GLN A 62 7.31 -0.73 -16.27
N ALA A 63 6.06 -1.19 -16.16
CA ALA A 63 5.75 -2.52 -15.64
C ALA A 63 6.44 -3.64 -16.45
N ASP A 64 6.48 -3.53 -17.77
CA ASP A 64 7.10 -4.55 -18.64
C ASP A 64 8.61 -4.75 -18.37
N ILE A 65 9.30 -3.70 -17.93
CA ILE A 65 10.74 -3.73 -17.62
C ILE A 65 10.99 -4.50 -16.33
N TYR A 66 10.15 -4.29 -15.31
CA TYR A 66 10.40 -4.75 -13.94
C TYR A 66 9.46 -5.87 -13.46
N GLN A 67 8.50 -6.30 -14.29
CA GLN A 67 7.50 -7.31 -13.91
C GLN A 67 8.09 -8.65 -13.45
N ARG A 68 9.27 -9.02 -13.97
CA ARG A 68 9.93 -10.28 -13.59
C ARG A 68 10.37 -10.26 -12.14
N ASP A 69 10.86 -9.10 -11.70
CA ASP A 69 11.41 -8.94 -10.36
C ASP A 69 10.32 -8.54 -9.38
N TRP A 70 9.37 -7.70 -9.79
CA TRP A 70 8.38 -7.09 -8.89
C TRP A 70 6.94 -7.58 -9.07
N GLY A 71 6.71 -8.53 -9.99
CA GLY A 71 5.36 -8.96 -10.41
C GLY A 71 4.64 -7.86 -11.20
N ASN A 72 3.41 -8.11 -11.65
CA ASN A 72 2.74 -7.11 -12.50
C ASN A 72 2.23 -5.90 -11.69
N PHE A 73 2.19 -4.76 -12.36
CA PHE A 73 1.67 -3.48 -11.86
C PHE A 73 0.51 -3.06 -12.76
N SER A 74 -0.42 -2.29 -12.20
CA SER A 74 -1.57 -1.77 -12.94
C SER A 74 -1.93 -0.35 -12.48
N GLY A 75 -2.91 0.26 -13.13
CA GLY A 75 -3.31 1.65 -12.84
C GLY A 75 -2.30 2.67 -13.35
N MET A 76 -2.43 3.92 -12.94
CA MET A 76 -1.47 4.96 -13.30
C MET A 76 -0.12 4.72 -12.59
N PHE A 77 -0.20 4.40 -11.29
CA PHE A 77 0.94 4.23 -10.41
C PHE A 77 0.60 3.22 -9.32
N GLN A 78 1.53 2.35 -8.95
CA GLN A 78 1.29 1.38 -7.88
C GLN A 78 2.54 1.19 -7.04
N CYS A 79 2.33 0.95 -5.75
CA CYS A 79 3.36 0.57 -4.81
C CYS A 79 3.13 -0.85 -4.28
N LYS A 80 4.22 -1.52 -3.93
CA LYS A 80 4.26 -2.81 -3.21
C LYS A 80 5.28 -2.71 -2.08
N LEU A 81 5.00 -3.34 -0.95
CA LEU A 81 5.97 -3.42 0.16
C LEU A 81 6.37 -4.88 0.34
N ARG A 82 7.52 -5.26 -0.22
CA ARG A 82 7.99 -6.64 -0.17
C ARG A 82 8.71 -6.92 1.13
N ASP A 83 8.35 -8.02 1.76
CA ASP A 83 9.13 -8.64 2.83
C ASP A 83 10.23 -9.51 2.23
N LEU A 84 11.49 -9.27 2.58
CA LEU A 84 12.64 -9.94 1.96
C LEU A 84 12.89 -11.37 2.46
N THR A 85 12.19 -11.85 3.50
CA THR A 85 12.37 -13.25 3.94
C THR A 85 11.54 -14.21 3.13
N ASP A 86 10.35 -13.80 2.71
CA ASP A 86 9.37 -14.66 2.02
C ASP A 86 8.95 -14.11 0.66
N ASP A 87 9.46 -12.94 0.29
CA ASP A 87 9.22 -12.23 -0.96
C ASP A 87 7.77 -11.77 -1.18
N THR A 88 7.00 -11.65 -0.10
CA THR A 88 5.56 -11.32 -0.18
C THR A 88 5.31 -9.81 -0.20
N ASP A 89 4.39 -9.33 -1.05
CA ASP A 89 3.86 -7.97 -0.97
C ASP A 89 2.87 -7.87 0.20
N ILE A 90 3.26 -7.16 1.26
CA ILE A 90 2.44 -7.09 2.47
C ILE A 90 1.33 -6.04 2.36
N LEU A 91 1.30 -5.19 1.32
CA LEU A 91 0.21 -4.23 1.09
C LEU A 91 -1.03 -4.88 0.45
N GLN A 92 -0.94 -6.12 0.02
CA GLN A 92 -2.08 -6.86 -0.52
C GLN A 92 -3.14 -7.13 0.57
N PRO A 93 -4.41 -7.39 0.18
CA PRO A 93 -5.49 -7.66 1.13
C PRO A 93 -5.28 -8.92 1.98
N THR A 94 -4.86 -10.03 1.35
CA THR A 94 -4.66 -11.34 1.99
C THR A 94 -3.52 -12.13 1.34
N GLU A 95 -3.06 -13.20 1.99
CA GLU A 95 -1.98 -14.07 1.49
C GLU A 95 -2.24 -14.63 0.08
N HIS A 96 -3.49 -14.99 -0.22
CA HIS A 96 -3.87 -15.63 -1.48
C HIS A 96 -4.42 -14.65 -2.52
N TRP A 97 -4.14 -13.36 -2.35
CA TRP A 97 -4.71 -12.32 -3.20
C TRP A 97 -4.45 -12.58 -4.69
N GLY A 98 -3.22 -12.97 -5.05
CA GLY A 98 -2.85 -13.44 -6.39
C GLY A 98 -3.12 -12.45 -7.54
N SER A 99 -3.53 -11.23 -7.22
CA SER A 99 -4.01 -10.21 -8.13
C SER A 99 -3.17 -8.95 -7.99
N THR A 100 -3.02 -8.26 -9.12
CA THR A 100 -2.25 -7.02 -9.20
C THR A 100 -3.05 -5.82 -8.70
N VAL A 101 -4.36 -6.01 -8.51
CA VAL A 101 -5.30 -4.98 -8.08
C VAL A 101 -5.25 -4.86 -6.57
N THR A 102 -4.43 -3.95 -6.03
CA THR A 102 -4.41 -3.67 -4.60
C THR A 102 -4.86 -2.24 -4.33
N ARG A 103 -5.25 -1.94 -3.09
CA ARG A 103 -5.47 -0.55 -2.67
C ARG A 103 -4.18 0.27 -2.59
N ALA A 104 -3.01 -0.26 -2.98
CA ALA A 104 -1.79 0.51 -3.18
C ALA A 104 -1.61 0.99 -4.63
N ARG A 105 -2.62 0.78 -5.50
CA ARG A 105 -2.69 1.22 -6.90
C ARG A 105 -3.54 2.47 -7.10
N PHE A 106 -2.95 3.52 -7.62
CA PHE A 106 -3.58 4.81 -7.91
C PHE A 106 -3.98 4.93 -9.38
N TYR A 107 -5.19 5.44 -9.60
CA TYR A 107 -5.65 6.01 -10.86
C TYR A 107 -5.62 7.54 -10.81
N GLU A 108 -5.72 8.19 -11.96
CA GLU A 108 -5.82 9.65 -12.06
C GLU A 108 -7.04 10.16 -11.28
N SER A 109 -8.16 9.46 -11.31
CA SER A 109 -9.36 9.84 -10.55
C SER A 109 -9.24 9.68 -9.04
N ASP A 110 -8.40 8.77 -8.60
CA ASP A 110 -8.02 8.62 -7.19
C ASP A 110 -7.20 9.83 -6.72
N VAL A 111 -6.46 10.48 -7.63
CA VAL A 111 -5.53 11.56 -7.27
C VAL A 111 -6.13 12.93 -7.49
N ILE A 112 -6.78 13.20 -8.62
CA ILE A 112 -7.30 14.52 -8.98
C ILE A 112 -8.79 14.54 -9.34
N GLY A 113 -9.44 13.38 -9.37
CA GLY A 113 -10.86 13.25 -9.69
C GLY A 113 -11.77 13.24 -8.46
N GLY A 114 -13.00 12.79 -8.67
CA GLY A 114 -14.04 12.78 -7.62
C GLY A 114 -13.77 11.82 -6.45
N CYS A 115 -12.82 10.89 -6.58
CA CYS A 115 -12.40 9.99 -5.50
C CYS A 115 -11.21 10.54 -4.70
N ARG A 116 -10.69 11.73 -5.03
CA ARG A 116 -9.48 12.31 -4.43
C ARG A 116 -9.46 12.26 -2.91
N ASP A 117 -10.56 12.64 -2.27
CA ASP A 117 -10.63 12.76 -0.80
C ASP A 117 -11.18 11.47 -0.14
N HIS A 118 -11.36 10.40 -0.90
CA HIS A 118 -11.83 9.13 -0.35
C HIS A 118 -10.76 8.48 0.54
N ARG A 119 -11.15 8.03 1.74
CA ARG A 119 -10.24 7.52 2.77
C ARG A 119 -9.34 6.38 2.31
N TRP A 120 -9.87 5.46 1.50
CA TRP A 120 -9.19 4.21 1.13
C TRP A 120 -8.60 4.21 -0.27
N TYR A 121 -9.16 5.03 -1.15
CA TYR A 121 -8.89 5.02 -2.59
C TYR A 121 -8.49 6.38 -3.14
N GLY A 122 -8.44 7.42 -2.31
CA GLY A 122 -7.99 8.74 -2.72
C GLY A 122 -6.47 8.85 -2.87
N HIS A 123 -6.01 10.10 -2.96
CA HIS A 123 -4.62 10.47 -3.18
C HIS A 123 -3.69 10.07 -2.02
N ARG A 124 -4.26 9.91 -0.82
CA ARG A 124 -3.58 9.49 0.40
C ARG A 124 -4.11 8.14 0.88
N ARG A 125 -3.21 7.20 1.13
CA ARG A 125 -3.54 5.82 1.50
C ARG A 125 -2.73 5.37 2.69
N GLU A 126 -3.42 4.78 3.65
CA GLU A 126 -2.86 4.39 4.93
C GLU A 126 -3.03 2.89 5.17
N PHE A 127 -1.97 2.21 5.60
CA PHE A 127 -1.94 0.79 5.89
C PHE A 127 -1.39 0.57 7.29
N HIS A 128 -2.06 -0.30 8.05
CA HIS A 128 -1.61 -0.78 9.34
C HIS A 128 -1.28 -2.26 9.18
N VAL A 129 0.00 -2.58 9.03
CA VAL A 129 0.47 -3.91 8.66
C VAL A 129 1.80 -4.24 9.33
N ARG A 130 1.92 -5.45 9.87
CA ARG A 130 3.13 -6.01 10.48
C ARG A 130 3.85 -5.03 11.42
N GLY A 131 3.10 -4.42 12.36
CA GLY A 131 3.65 -3.47 13.33
C GLY A 131 4.05 -2.12 12.75
N MET A 132 3.65 -1.81 11.51
CA MET A 132 3.95 -0.57 10.81
C MET A 132 2.69 0.16 10.41
N LYS A 133 2.75 1.49 10.45
CA LYS A 133 1.87 2.38 9.70
C LYS A 133 2.60 2.86 8.44
N VAL A 134 2.07 2.50 7.28
CA VAL A 134 2.57 2.89 5.96
C VAL A 134 1.60 3.91 5.37
N VAL A 135 2.11 5.08 5.00
CA VAL A 135 1.35 6.13 4.31
C VAL A 135 2.00 6.38 2.95
N LEU A 136 1.17 6.29 1.91
CA LEU A 136 1.49 6.67 0.54
C LEU A 136 0.60 7.87 0.18
N ASP A 137 1.20 9.00 -0.17
CA ASP A 137 0.45 10.24 -0.39
C ASP A 137 0.97 10.97 -1.62
N ILE A 138 0.14 11.02 -2.67
CA ILE A 138 0.45 11.71 -3.92
C ILE A 138 0.00 13.16 -3.82
N VAL A 139 0.97 14.07 -3.86
CA VAL A 139 0.76 15.52 -3.78
C VAL A 139 1.31 16.23 -5.01
N ASP A 140 0.90 17.48 -5.18
CA ASP A 140 1.40 18.36 -6.25
C ASP A 140 1.26 17.73 -7.65
N PHE A 141 0.17 16.98 -7.87
CA PHE A 141 -0.10 16.33 -9.14
C PHE A 141 -0.45 17.36 -10.21
N VAL A 142 0.29 17.31 -11.32
CA VAL A 142 0.07 18.15 -12.49
C VAL A 142 -0.13 17.24 -13.70
N PRO A 143 -1.35 17.21 -14.28
CA PRO A 143 -1.61 16.43 -15.48
C PRO A 143 -0.99 17.08 -16.72
N GLY A 144 -1.02 16.36 -17.83
CA GLY A 144 -0.63 16.89 -19.13
C GLY A 144 -1.51 18.05 -19.59
N SER A 145 -0.94 18.94 -20.38
CA SER A 145 -1.57 20.20 -20.81
C SER A 145 -2.70 20.05 -21.84
N THR A 146 -2.93 18.84 -22.37
CA THR A 146 -4.01 18.55 -23.34
C THR A 146 -4.65 17.21 -23.02
N ILE A 147 -5.86 16.93 -23.52
CA ILE A 147 -6.53 15.62 -23.33
C ILE A 147 -5.64 14.46 -23.80
N GLN A 148 -4.94 14.63 -24.92
CA GLN A 148 -4.06 13.59 -25.47
C GLN A 148 -2.87 13.32 -24.54
N THR A 149 -2.32 14.36 -23.91
CA THR A 149 -1.16 14.24 -23.03
C THR A 149 -1.52 14.06 -21.56
N PHE A 150 -2.81 14.18 -21.19
CA PHE A 150 -3.28 14.15 -19.81
C PHE A 150 -2.90 12.85 -19.10
N TYR A 151 -3.09 11.72 -19.79
CA TYR A 151 -2.78 10.38 -19.29
C TYR A 151 -1.31 9.97 -19.53
N ASP A 152 -0.67 10.54 -20.55
CA ASP A 152 0.66 10.11 -21.00
C ASP A 152 1.81 10.92 -20.39
N ASN A 153 1.54 12.14 -19.92
CA ASN A 153 2.55 13.05 -19.42
C ASN A 153 2.04 13.81 -18.19
N TYR A 154 2.51 13.41 -17.02
CA TYR A 154 2.19 14.03 -15.75
C TYR A 154 3.39 13.98 -14.81
N HIS A 155 3.34 14.78 -13.75
CA HIS A 155 4.28 14.68 -12.63
C HIS A 155 3.59 14.90 -11.30
N PHE A 156 4.19 14.38 -10.24
CA PHE A 156 3.72 14.53 -8.86
C PHE A 156 4.86 14.30 -7.87
N THR A 157 4.61 14.52 -6.59
CA THR A 157 5.51 14.05 -5.50
C THR A 157 4.83 12.93 -4.73
N LEU A 158 5.50 11.79 -4.60
CA LEU A 158 5.10 10.74 -3.67
C LEU A 158 5.74 11.02 -2.30
N ASN A 159 4.90 11.32 -1.31
CA ASN A 159 5.32 11.30 0.08
C ASN A 159 5.15 9.89 0.63
N VAL A 160 6.22 9.36 1.21
CA VAL A 160 6.25 8.05 1.87
C VAL A 160 6.52 8.26 3.36
N GLN A 161 5.66 7.69 4.20
CA GLN A 161 5.92 7.59 5.64
C GLN A 161 5.76 6.14 6.07
N VAL A 162 6.80 5.56 6.68
CA VAL A 162 6.75 4.23 7.28
C VAL A 162 7.18 4.37 8.73
N THR A 163 6.25 4.13 9.64
CA THR A 163 6.42 4.40 11.07
C THR A 163 6.06 3.17 11.88
N ASN A 164 6.58 3.07 13.11
CA ASN A 164 6.23 1.97 13.99
C ASN A 164 4.80 2.16 14.52
N ASP A 165 3.96 1.13 14.44
CA ASP A 165 2.60 1.13 14.97
C ASP A 165 2.32 -0.21 15.66
N LYS A 166 2.36 -0.19 16.99
CA LYS A 166 2.11 -1.40 17.81
C LYS A 166 0.67 -1.90 17.72
N SER A 167 -0.27 -1.07 17.26
CA SER A 167 -1.67 -1.48 17.06
C SER A 167 -1.88 -2.23 15.74
N ALA A 168 -0.93 -2.14 14.80
CA ALA A 168 -0.96 -2.83 13.52
C ALA A 168 -0.62 -4.32 13.67
N THR A 169 -1.59 -5.12 14.10
CA THR A 169 -1.42 -6.56 14.32
C THR A 169 -1.57 -7.40 13.04
N SER A 170 -2.21 -6.86 12.01
CA SER A 170 -2.47 -7.56 10.74
C SER A 170 -1.19 -7.97 9.99
N ALA A 171 -1.17 -9.17 9.42
CA ALA A 171 -0.07 -9.64 8.58
C ALA A 171 -0.08 -9.03 7.16
N TRP A 172 -1.22 -8.49 6.74
CA TRP A 172 -1.50 -7.99 5.39
C TRP A 172 -2.20 -6.62 5.46
N GLY A 173 -2.13 -5.85 4.36
CA GLY A 173 -2.71 -4.52 4.24
C GLY A 173 -4.23 -4.47 4.37
N GLY A 174 -4.89 -5.62 4.24
CA GLY A 174 -6.32 -5.82 4.46
C GLY A 174 -7.22 -5.25 3.36
N TYR A 175 -8.46 -5.72 3.34
CA TYR A 175 -9.51 -5.15 2.49
C TYR A 175 -9.87 -3.75 2.96
N ALA A 176 -10.24 -2.88 2.01
CA ALA A 176 -10.97 -1.66 2.34
C ALA A 176 -12.45 -2.02 2.59
N THR A 177 -13.11 -1.29 3.49
CA THR A 177 -14.54 -1.52 3.78
C THR A 177 -15.47 -1.08 2.65
N GLU A 178 -14.97 -0.26 1.74
CA GLU A 178 -15.70 0.28 0.59
C GLU A 178 -14.73 0.67 -0.53
N ILE A 179 -15.22 0.68 -1.76
CA ILE A 179 -14.48 1.14 -2.95
C ILE A 179 -15.07 2.46 -3.44
N CYS A 180 -14.20 3.41 -3.79
CA CYS A 180 -14.59 4.57 -4.58
C CYS A 180 -14.29 4.29 -6.06
N ARG A 181 -15.29 4.46 -6.91
CA ARG A 181 -15.18 4.28 -8.35
C ARG A 181 -15.69 5.53 -9.05
N VAL A 182 -15.06 5.89 -10.16
CA VAL A 182 -15.55 6.93 -11.04
C VAL A 182 -15.99 6.30 -12.37
N ASP A 183 -17.22 6.59 -12.77
CA ASP A 183 -17.80 6.16 -14.04
C ASP A 183 -17.90 7.35 -15.00
N ASN A 184 -17.82 7.07 -16.31
CA ASN A 184 -17.93 8.08 -17.37
C ASN A 184 -16.93 9.24 -17.19
N GLU A 185 -15.66 8.92 -17.02
CA GLU A 185 -14.60 9.92 -16.85
C GLU A 185 -14.39 10.76 -18.12
N TYR A 186 -14.27 12.07 -17.96
CA TYR A 186 -13.93 13.00 -19.04
C TYR A 186 -13.22 14.23 -18.49
N ILE A 187 -12.48 14.93 -19.35
CA ILE A 187 -11.87 16.22 -19.03
C ILE A 187 -12.82 17.32 -19.51
N ASP A 188 -13.26 18.20 -18.60
CA ASP A 188 -14.14 19.31 -18.96
C ASP A 188 -13.41 20.45 -19.69
N LYS A 189 -14.17 21.45 -20.14
CA LYS A 189 -13.63 22.64 -20.84
C LYS A 189 -12.66 23.48 -20.00
N HIS A 190 -12.56 23.23 -18.69
CA HIS A 190 -11.65 23.88 -17.76
C HIS A 190 -10.42 23.03 -17.46
N GLY A 191 -10.26 21.88 -18.13
CA GLY A 191 -9.13 20.98 -17.92
C GLY A 191 -9.24 20.17 -16.63
N LYS A 192 -10.44 20.02 -16.06
CA LYS A 192 -10.65 19.23 -14.84
C LYS A 192 -11.19 17.85 -15.16
N LEU A 193 -10.67 16.84 -14.48
CA LEU A 193 -11.20 15.48 -14.55
C LEU A 193 -12.56 15.43 -13.84
N GLN A 194 -13.59 15.06 -14.59
CA GLN A 194 -14.96 14.89 -14.15
C GLN A 194 -15.38 13.44 -14.32
N GLY A 195 -16.39 13.03 -13.55
CA GLY A 195 -17.02 11.73 -13.67
C GLY A 195 -18.07 11.53 -12.60
N LYS A 196 -18.86 10.47 -12.72
CA LYS A 196 -19.85 10.09 -11.73
C LYS A 196 -19.19 9.22 -10.66
N VAL A 197 -19.11 9.74 -9.44
CA VAL A 197 -18.59 8.99 -8.29
C VAL A 197 -19.65 8.01 -7.77
N SER A 198 -19.22 6.77 -7.53
CA SER A 198 -19.99 5.72 -6.89
C SER A 198 -19.18 5.12 -5.74
N ILE A 199 -19.81 4.99 -4.57
CA ILE A 199 -19.24 4.28 -3.41
C ILE A 199 -19.90 2.91 -3.31
N ILE A 200 -19.09 1.86 -3.25
CA ILE A 200 -19.55 0.46 -3.17
C ILE A 200 -19.11 -0.09 -1.81
N HIS A 201 -20.07 -0.34 -0.94
CA HIS A 201 -19.85 -0.92 0.39
C HIS A 201 -19.78 -2.45 0.36
N ASP A 202 -19.25 -3.05 1.43
CA ASP A 202 -19.10 -4.50 1.61
C ASP A 202 -18.36 -5.18 0.47
N ALA A 203 -17.49 -4.41 -0.19
CA ALA A 203 -16.63 -4.92 -1.20
C ALA A 203 -15.50 -5.71 -0.55
N ASN A 204 -15.77 -6.99 -0.24
CA ASN A 204 -14.75 -8.05 -0.25
C ASN A 204 -14.30 -8.32 -1.71
N VAL A 205 -14.23 -7.27 -2.52
CA VAL A 205 -14.17 -7.30 -3.99
C VAL A 205 -13.12 -6.30 -4.44
N PHE A 206 -11.96 -6.37 -3.81
CA PHE A 206 -10.78 -6.81 -4.54
C PHE A 206 -10.20 -7.79 -3.56
#